data_AF-A0A0D7AH37-F1
#
_entry.id   AF-A0A0D7AH37-F1
#
_cell.length_a   1.000
_cell.length_b   1.000
_cell.length_c   1.000
_cell.angle_alpha   90.00
_cell.angle_beta   90.00
_cell.angle_gamma   90.00
#
_symmetry.space_group_name_H-M   'P 1'
#
loop_
_entity.id
_entity.type
_entity.pdbx_description
1 polymer ?
#
loop_
_entity_poly.entity_id
_entity_poly.type
_entity_poly.pdbx_seq_one_letter_code
_entity_poly.pdbx_strand_id
1 'polypeptide(L)'
;MLKYVGIFPILRRVVTLCRHQAASNGTGAGGTRNVIQTDVLTPTRRPPRKRYTEDPFKGKDWIDAWKDLEPQLQPPIFNSDNLHHRLIDVFNAFQRRPFPRQFPVVRDIWDQFRLFTGMQFEMPIWKRAGEDSDDNADDFEEPHNPPKKKYVRRPYAQPTIVDSDDDITRLFNAENQRMEKQKMAFLDDPAMQPISVLLSHEPNLTNIPRLIAYFLRYCLRYNAFPGLNARDEDMDVKIKDAIAVSELALQELPLTARLSKAILPNALGEACRSLWGKSGLVMSSSNVHEFAVGIPANDIDEFADEVAEAFSNERALEELVDGAEPDDDVWEVELEHPIPADIRDALGATYMPGAVETSMRRIKAVSGALASTTECASVQCDLTPENVEYALKQHAVRIVLEPWLGWASQDQQVAEPVVHGFHGDTALAVTHDPWMTNITVFMDPSTLPFLKTGMGVGATFVQVVPRVRGDSTADIWYVERVDSVIPSYYKDHE
;
A
#
# COMPACT_ATOMS: atom_id res chain seq x y z
N MET A 1 -6.99 -6.52 0.72
CA MET A 1 -5.78 -5.96 0.06
C MET A 1 -4.73 -5.45 1.05
N LEU A 2 -5.07 -4.62 2.04
CA LEU A 2 -4.13 -4.06 3.04
C LEU A 2 -3.34 -5.09 3.88
N LYS A 3 -3.87 -6.32 4.09
CA LYS A 3 -3.13 -7.42 4.73
C LYS A 3 -1.91 -7.90 3.91
N TYR A 4 -1.87 -7.67 2.60
CA TYR A 4 -0.89 -8.24 1.66
C TYR A 4 0.12 -7.22 1.12
N VAL A 5 -0.01 -5.93 1.47
CA VAL A 5 0.94 -4.87 1.10
C VAL A 5 1.96 -4.60 2.22
N GLY A 6 2.00 -5.41 3.28
CA GLY A 6 3.02 -5.28 4.33
C GLY A 6 2.92 -4.02 5.21
N ILE A 7 1.79 -3.30 5.19
CA ILE A 7 1.57 -2.03 5.93
C ILE A 7 1.02 -2.27 7.36
N PHE A 8 0.56 -3.49 7.67
CA PHE A 8 -0.17 -3.83 8.90
C PHE A 8 0.59 -3.69 10.25
N PRO A 9 1.93 -3.85 10.36
CA PRO A 9 2.62 -3.80 11.68
C PRO A 9 2.56 -2.42 12.36
N ILE A 10 2.47 -1.34 11.59
CA ILE A 10 2.50 0.04 12.08
C ILE A 10 1.24 0.38 12.90
N LEU A 11 0.10 -0.24 12.60
CA LEU A 11 -1.17 0.02 13.28
C LEU A 11 -1.29 -0.70 14.63
N ARG A 12 -0.47 -1.73 14.89
CA ARG A 12 -0.61 -2.59 16.08
C ARG A 12 0.03 -2.00 17.35
N ARG A 13 1.03 -1.11 17.21
CA ARG A 13 1.78 -0.51 18.34
C ARG A 13 1.02 0.58 19.11
N VAL A 14 -0.05 1.14 18.54
CA VAL A 14 -0.80 2.25 19.14
C VAL A 14 -1.71 1.78 20.30
N VAL A 15 -2.02 0.49 20.38
CA VAL A 15 -3.05 -0.04 21.29
C VAL A 15 -2.50 -0.47 22.67
N THR A 16 -1.19 -0.74 22.81
CA THR A 16 -0.66 -1.41 24.03
C THR A 16 -0.14 -0.48 25.13
N LEU A 17 -0.02 0.84 24.88
CA LEU A 17 0.69 1.77 25.77
C LEU A 17 -0.17 2.46 26.85
N CYS A 18 -1.49 2.21 26.91
CA CYS A 18 -2.42 3.00 27.76
C CYS A 18 -2.88 2.34 29.07
N ARG A 19 -2.14 1.39 29.68
CA ARG A 19 -2.61 0.64 30.88
C ARG A 19 -1.97 0.98 32.23
N HIS A 20 -1.07 1.97 32.34
CA HIS A 20 -0.48 2.31 33.64
C HIS A 20 -0.37 3.82 33.87
N GLN A 21 -1.42 4.44 34.42
CA GLN A 21 -1.32 5.51 35.43
C GLN A 21 -2.72 5.99 35.84
N ALA A 22 -3.21 5.50 36.99
CA ALA A 22 -4.36 6.07 37.67
C ALA A 22 -4.12 5.99 39.18
N ALA A 23 -3.79 7.12 39.81
CA ALA A 23 -4.12 7.45 41.21
C ALA A 23 -3.53 8.81 41.61
N SER A 24 -4.30 9.90 41.47
CA SER A 24 -4.46 10.94 42.50
C SER A 24 -5.38 12.05 42.02
N ASN A 25 -6.52 12.23 42.70
CA ASN A 25 -7.47 13.31 42.49
C ASN A 25 -7.06 14.58 43.26
N GLY A 26 -7.41 15.75 42.69
CA GLY A 26 -7.34 17.04 43.37
C GLY A 26 -8.15 18.12 42.64
N THR A 27 -9.24 18.54 43.28
CA THR A 27 -10.27 19.52 42.88
C THR A 27 -9.77 20.97 42.68
N GLY A 28 -10.37 21.75 41.76
CA GLY A 28 -10.24 23.21 41.80
C GLY A 28 -10.87 24.06 40.68
N ALA A 29 -12.07 24.60 40.95
CA ALA A 29 -12.62 25.95 40.67
C ALA A 29 -12.42 26.67 39.31
N GLY A 30 -13.55 27.17 38.77
CA GLY A 30 -13.68 27.86 37.49
C GLY A 30 -13.29 29.35 37.47
N GLY A 31 -12.99 29.80 36.24
CA GLY A 31 -12.63 31.18 35.90
C GLY A 31 -13.43 31.71 34.70
N THR A 32 -13.90 32.94 34.84
CA THR A 32 -14.75 33.72 33.92
C THR A 32 -14.03 34.16 32.63
N ARG A 33 -14.73 34.06 31.49
CA ARG A 33 -14.26 34.44 30.14
C ARG A 33 -14.53 35.92 29.84
N ASN A 34 -13.49 36.69 29.53
CA ASN A 34 -13.59 38.06 29.01
C ASN A 34 -13.74 38.05 27.49
N VAL A 35 -14.78 38.72 26.98
CA VAL A 35 -15.06 38.92 25.56
C VAL A 35 -14.29 40.14 25.08
N ILE A 36 -13.30 39.93 24.20
CA ILE A 36 -12.61 41.02 23.48
C ILE A 36 -13.36 41.26 22.18
N GLN A 37 -13.88 42.47 22.05
CA GLN A 37 -14.58 42.98 20.88
C GLN A 37 -13.54 43.38 19.82
N THR A 38 -13.43 42.60 18.74
CA THR A 38 -12.55 42.91 17.60
C THR A 38 -13.32 43.65 16.51
N ASP A 39 -12.78 44.78 16.09
CA ASP A 39 -13.31 45.65 15.04
C ASP A 39 -13.44 44.93 13.68
N VAL A 40 -14.62 45.08 13.09
CA VAL A 40 -15.04 44.45 11.84
C VAL A 40 -14.44 45.22 10.65
N LEU A 41 -13.36 44.68 10.07
CA LEU A 41 -12.86 45.13 8.76
C LEU A 41 -13.85 44.70 7.67
N THR A 42 -14.31 45.66 6.87
CA THR A 42 -15.25 45.47 5.77
C THR A 42 -14.65 44.59 4.66
N PRO A 43 -15.32 43.49 4.26
CA PRO A 43 -14.77 42.55 3.29
C PRO A 43 -14.72 43.16 1.88
N THR A 44 -13.50 43.27 1.33
CA THR A 44 -13.28 43.63 -0.08
C THR A 44 -13.99 42.62 -1.00
N ARG A 45 -14.86 43.12 -1.88
CA ARG A 45 -15.62 42.31 -2.86
C ARG A 45 -14.66 41.47 -3.72
N ARG A 46 -14.74 40.14 -3.59
CA ARG A 46 -14.04 39.21 -4.48
C ARG A 46 -14.57 39.37 -5.91
N PRO A 47 -13.71 39.40 -6.94
CA PRO A 47 -14.14 39.49 -8.32
C PRO A 47 -15.06 38.31 -8.68
N PRO A 48 -16.06 38.51 -9.57
CA PRO A 48 -17.00 37.46 -9.96
C PRO A 48 -16.25 36.28 -10.60
N ARG A 49 -16.52 35.07 -10.11
CA ARG A 49 -15.99 33.83 -10.70
C ARG A 49 -16.56 33.70 -12.11
N LYS A 50 -15.69 33.60 -13.14
CA LYS A 50 -16.09 33.25 -14.51
C LYS A 50 -16.82 31.90 -14.44
N ARG A 51 -18.12 31.89 -14.78
CA ARG A 51 -18.87 30.65 -14.92
C ARG A 51 -18.48 30.02 -16.25
N TYR A 52 -17.89 28.83 -16.22
CA TYR A 52 -17.74 28.02 -17.41
C TYR A 52 -19.15 27.67 -17.91
N THR A 53 -19.47 28.03 -19.15
CA THR A 53 -20.79 27.79 -19.75
C THR A 53 -21.02 26.32 -20.08
N GLU A 54 -19.94 25.56 -20.23
CA GLU A 54 -19.94 24.12 -20.50
C GLU A 54 -19.08 23.41 -19.46
N ASP A 55 -19.49 22.20 -19.06
CA ASP A 55 -18.69 21.35 -18.17
C ASP A 55 -17.41 20.91 -18.91
N PRO A 56 -16.22 21.37 -18.50
CA PRO A 56 -14.97 21.06 -19.21
C PRO A 56 -14.63 19.56 -19.19
N PHE A 57 -15.30 18.77 -18.35
CA PHE A 57 -15.10 17.33 -18.21
C PHE A 57 -16.03 16.48 -19.07
N LYS A 58 -16.98 17.08 -19.81
CA LYS A 58 -17.97 16.30 -20.57
C LYS A 58 -17.30 15.48 -21.67
N GLY A 59 -17.33 14.14 -21.51
CA GLY A 59 -16.78 13.18 -22.49
C GLY A 59 -15.25 13.13 -22.54
N LYS A 60 -14.57 13.63 -21.52
CA LYS A 60 -13.11 13.62 -21.43
C LYS A 60 -12.66 13.07 -20.09
N ASP A 61 -11.51 12.42 -20.11
CA ASP A 61 -10.80 12.09 -18.89
C ASP A 61 -10.35 13.36 -18.14
N TRP A 62 -10.31 13.30 -16.81
CA TRP A 62 -10.09 14.47 -15.96
C TRP A 62 -8.73 15.13 -16.18
N ILE A 63 -7.71 14.34 -16.53
CA ILE A 63 -6.37 14.87 -16.78
C ILE A 63 -6.33 15.66 -18.09
N ASP A 64 -7.05 15.22 -19.11
CA ASP A 64 -7.05 15.87 -20.42
C ASP A 64 -7.88 17.16 -20.36
N ALA A 65 -9.00 17.13 -19.63
CA ALA A 65 -9.73 18.34 -19.29
C ALA A 65 -8.85 19.36 -18.53
N TRP A 66 -8.00 18.93 -17.60
CA TRP A 66 -7.04 19.84 -16.94
C TRP A 66 -5.95 20.36 -17.87
N LYS A 67 -5.42 19.54 -18.79
CA LYS A 67 -4.46 20.02 -19.80
C LYS A 67 -5.08 21.09 -20.70
N ASP A 68 -6.34 20.91 -21.11
CA ASP A 68 -7.07 21.88 -21.95
C ASP A 68 -7.40 23.19 -21.20
N LEU A 69 -7.63 23.09 -19.88
CA LEU A 69 -7.87 24.25 -19.03
C LEU A 69 -6.60 25.02 -18.70
N GLU A 70 -5.43 24.36 -18.72
CA GLU A 70 -4.18 24.95 -18.26
C GLU A 70 -3.81 26.27 -18.94
N PRO A 71 -3.88 26.42 -20.28
CA PRO A 71 -3.57 27.68 -20.95
C PRO A 71 -4.52 28.82 -20.57
N GLN A 72 -5.69 28.50 -20.02
CA GLN A 72 -6.72 29.45 -19.62
C GLN A 72 -6.53 29.93 -18.17
N LEU A 73 -5.75 29.20 -17.37
CA LEU A 73 -5.45 29.57 -16.00
C LEU A 73 -4.36 30.63 -15.99
N GLN A 74 -4.56 31.68 -15.18
CA GLN A 74 -3.51 32.66 -14.97
C GLN A 74 -2.31 31.97 -14.30
N PRO A 75 -1.08 32.24 -14.77
CA PRO A 75 0.11 31.70 -14.12
C PRO A 75 0.11 32.14 -12.66
N PRO A 76 0.25 31.21 -11.70
CA PRO A 76 0.38 31.55 -10.30
C PRO A 76 1.65 32.38 -10.09
N ILE A 77 1.58 33.31 -9.15
CA ILE A 77 2.74 34.06 -8.68
C ILE A 77 3.07 33.53 -7.29
N PHE A 78 4.28 32.99 -7.14
CA PHE A 78 4.79 32.47 -5.89
C PHE A 78 5.71 33.51 -5.26
N ASN A 79 5.19 34.24 -4.27
CA ASN A 79 5.88 35.40 -3.68
C ASN A 79 6.80 35.03 -2.50
N SER A 80 6.74 33.80 -1.99
CA SER A 80 7.54 33.40 -0.84
C SER A 80 8.98 33.06 -1.22
N ASP A 81 9.94 33.59 -0.46
CA ASP A 81 11.36 33.17 -0.52
C ASP A 81 11.63 31.92 0.32
N ASN A 82 10.72 31.57 1.24
CA ASN A 82 10.82 30.35 2.02
C ASN A 82 10.21 29.17 1.23
N LEU A 83 10.98 28.08 1.07
CA LEU A 83 10.61 26.88 0.33
C LEU A 83 9.30 26.24 0.83
N HIS A 84 9.12 26.18 2.15
CA HIS A 84 7.94 25.61 2.78
C HIS A 84 6.67 26.43 2.50
N HIS A 85 6.75 27.76 2.67
CA HIS A 85 5.63 28.65 2.33
C HIS A 85 5.32 28.65 0.83
N ARG A 86 6.35 28.54 -0.02
CA ARG A 86 6.22 28.43 -1.47
C ARG A 86 5.53 27.12 -1.85
N LEU A 87 5.86 26.01 -1.19
CA LEU A 87 5.14 24.75 -1.36
C LEU A 87 3.65 24.90 -1.01
N ILE A 88 3.32 25.57 0.11
CA ILE A 88 1.93 25.90 0.47
C ILE A 88 1.25 26.74 -0.63
N ASP A 89 1.93 27.76 -1.16
CA ASP A 89 1.41 28.59 -2.25
C ASP A 89 1.11 27.75 -3.50
N VAL A 90 1.99 26.80 -3.84
CA VAL A 90 1.83 25.89 -4.97
C VAL A 90 0.63 24.96 -4.79
N PHE A 91 0.46 24.36 -3.61
CA PHE A 91 -0.70 23.54 -3.30
C PHE A 91 -2.01 24.34 -3.36
N ASN A 92 -2.02 25.54 -2.79
CA ASN A 92 -3.18 26.43 -2.80
C ASN A 92 -3.51 26.90 -4.22
N ALA A 93 -2.50 27.20 -5.04
CA ALA A 93 -2.68 27.52 -6.45
C ALA A 93 -3.23 26.32 -7.21
N PHE A 94 -2.73 25.12 -6.93
CA PHE A 94 -3.16 23.90 -7.59
C PHE A 94 -4.63 23.56 -7.30
N GLN A 95 -5.06 23.74 -6.05
CA GLN A 95 -6.43 23.49 -5.59
C GLN A 95 -7.49 24.39 -6.25
N ARG A 96 -7.10 25.51 -6.87
CA ARG A 96 -8.05 26.42 -7.56
C ARG A 96 -8.63 25.81 -8.83
N ARG A 97 -8.06 24.71 -9.33
CA ARG A 97 -8.60 23.98 -10.49
C ARG A 97 -10.01 23.45 -10.19
N PRO A 98 -10.91 23.43 -11.18
CA PRO A 98 -12.16 22.70 -11.04
C PRO A 98 -11.82 21.21 -10.93
N PHE A 99 -12.33 20.54 -9.90
CA PHE A 99 -12.28 19.08 -9.82
C PHE A 99 -13.51 18.52 -10.55
N PRO A 100 -13.36 17.43 -11.32
CA PRO A 100 -14.47 16.79 -12.00
C PRO A 100 -15.53 16.34 -11.00
N ARG A 101 -16.79 16.69 -11.23
CA ARG A 101 -17.92 16.17 -10.43
C ARG A 101 -18.18 14.69 -10.70
N GLN A 102 -17.82 14.24 -11.90
CA GLN A 102 -17.99 12.86 -12.36
C GLN A 102 -16.97 11.89 -11.73
N PHE A 103 -15.85 12.42 -11.20
CA PHE A 103 -14.81 11.63 -10.55
C PHE A 103 -14.53 12.17 -9.13
N PRO A 104 -15.47 11.98 -8.19
CA PRO A 104 -15.32 12.48 -6.80
C PRO A 104 -14.03 11.96 -6.16
N VAL A 105 -13.64 10.73 -6.50
CA VAL A 105 -12.41 10.07 -6.05
C VAL A 105 -11.16 10.90 -6.30
N VAL A 106 -11.06 11.66 -7.39
CA VAL A 106 -9.87 12.50 -7.68
C VAL A 106 -9.67 13.58 -6.63
N ARG A 107 -10.78 14.14 -6.12
CA ARG A 107 -10.73 15.14 -5.05
C ARG A 107 -10.32 14.50 -3.72
N ASP A 108 -10.88 13.34 -3.41
CA ASP A 108 -10.57 12.63 -2.18
C ASP A 108 -9.10 12.20 -2.16
N ILE A 109 -8.58 11.69 -3.29
CA ILE A 109 -7.15 11.40 -3.46
C ILE A 109 -6.30 12.66 -3.26
N TRP A 110 -6.71 13.80 -3.83
CA TRP A 110 -5.97 15.05 -3.66
C TRP A 110 -5.93 15.50 -2.19
N ASP A 111 -7.06 15.44 -1.50
CA ASP A 111 -7.14 15.81 -0.08
C ASP A 111 -6.35 14.80 0.80
N GLN A 112 -6.32 13.52 0.44
CA GLN A 112 -5.46 12.52 1.07
C GLN A 112 -3.97 12.79 0.85
N PHE A 113 -3.57 13.11 -0.39
CA PHE A 113 -2.20 13.51 -0.72
C PHE A 113 -1.78 14.76 0.04
N ARG A 114 -2.67 15.75 0.18
CA ARG A 114 -2.42 16.94 0.99
C ARG A 114 -2.26 16.63 2.46
N LEU A 115 -3.06 15.74 3.03
CA LEU A 115 -2.84 15.34 4.43
C LEU A 115 -1.48 14.65 4.57
N PHE A 116 -1.20 13.70 3.69
CA PHE A 116 0.00 12.88 3.78
C PHE A 116 1.28 13.71 3.69
N THR A 117 1.29 14.72 2.81
CA THR A 117 2.40 15.67 2.67
C THR A 117 2.42 16.76 3.75
N GLY A 118 1.49 16.76 4.71
CA GLY A 118 1.36 17.78 5.75
C GLY A 118 0.77 19.12 5.26
N MET A 119 0.24 19.22 4.04
CA MET A 119 -0.34 20.45 3.47
C MET A 119 -1.77 20.75 3.90
N GLN A 120 -2.43 19.79 4.54
CA GLN A 120 -3.75 19.96 5.12
C GLN A 120 -3.69 19.60 6.60
N PHE A 121 -4.16 20.53 7.44
CA PHE A 121 -4.30 20.30 8.87
C PHE A 121 -5.59 19.53 9.13
N GLU A 122 -5.48 18.32 9.69
CA GLU A 122 -6.60 17.70 10.38
C GLU A 122 -6.52 18.10 11.84
N MET A 123 -7.54 18.80 12.33
CA MET A 123 -7.60 19.07 13.76
C MET A 123 -7.67 17.74 14.48
N PRO A 124 -6.78 17.46 15.46
CA PRO A 124 -6.90 16.25 16.26
C PRO A 124 -8.31 16.24 16.86
N ILE A 125 -8.95 15.08 16.87
CA ILE A 125 -10.26 14.95 17.52
C ILE A 125 -9.96 14.59 18.97
N TRP A 126 -10.47 15.39 19.90
CA TRP A 126 -10.37 15.10 21.32
C TRP A 126 -11.74 15.15 22.00
N LYS A 127 -11.87 14.41 23.10
CA LYS A 127 -13.02 14.45 24.01
C LYS A 127 -12.51 14.73 25.42
N ARG A 128 -13.16 15.60 26.18
CA ARG A 128 -12.74 15.83 27.57
C ARG A 128 -13.10 14.62 28.43
N ALA A 129 -12.20 14.19 29.31
CA ALA A 129 -12.52 13.15 30.28
C ALA A 129 -13.69 13.60 31.17
N GLY A 130 -14.73 12.77 31.26
CA GLY A 130 -15.95 13.07 32.01
C GLY A 130 -17.05 13.83 31.25
N GLU A 131 -16.83 14.19 29.98
CA GLU A 131 -17.94 14.42 29.05
C GLU A 131 -18.45 13.04 28.60
N ASP A 132 -19.24 12.40 29.47
CA ASP A 132 -20.10 11.30 29.02
C ASP A 132 -20.94 11.87 27.88
N SER A 133 -20.89 11.22 26.71
CA SER A 133 -21.76 11.57 25.59
C SER A 133 -23.18 11.22 26.01
N ASP A 134 -23.78 12.10 26.79
CA ASP A 134 -25.17 12.06 27.16
C ASP A 134 -25.93 12.43 25.88
N ASP A 135 -26.03 11.45 24.98
CA ASP A 135 -26.77 11.48 23.71
C ASP A 135 -28.29 11.58 23.95
N ASN A 136 -28.70 12.26 25.02
CA ASN A 136 -30.02 12.83 25.19
C ASN A 136 -30.15 14.04 24.25
N ALA A 137 -30.24 13.73 22.96
CA ALA A 137 -30.75 14.62 21.94
C ALA A 137 -32.24 14.88 22.19
N ASP A 138 -32.54 15.67 23.23
CA ASP A 138 -33.84 16.34 23.36
C ASP A 138 -33.93 17.37 22.23
N ASP A 139 -34.51 16.91 21.12
CA ASP A 139 -35.42 17.50 20.13
C ASP A 139 -35.71 19.03 20.21
N PHE A 140 -34.70 19.85 20.47
CA PHE A 140 -34.81 21.30 20.37
C PHE A 140 -34.73 21.64 18.89
N GLU A 141 -35.90 21.88 18.27
CA GLU A 141 -36.08 22.36 16.90
C GLU A 141 -35.30 23.67 16.68
N GLU A 142 -33.99 23.56 16.44
CA GLU A 142 -33.13 24.69 16.11
C GLU A 142 -33.51 25.14 14.68
N PRO A 143 -33.94 26.40 14.49
CA PRO A 143 -34.57 26.85 13.25
C PRO A 143 -33.64 26.64 12.04
N HIS A 144 -34.07 25.73 11.15
CA HIS A 144 -33.55 25.43 9.80
C HIS A 144 -32.21 26.08 9.44
N ASN A 145 -31.13 25.69 10.12
CA ASN A 145 -29.81 25.94 9.58
C ASN A 145 -29.65 25.07 8.33
N PRO A 146 -29.15 25.62 7.21
CA PRO A 146 -28.92 24.82 6.00
C PRO A 146 -28.05 23.62 6.39
N PRO A 147 -28.32 22.42 5.84
CA PRO A 147 -27.65 21.19 6.25
C PRO A 147 -26.15 21.42 6.24
N LYS A 148 -25.53 21.39 7.44
CA LYS A 148 -24.08 21.49 7.58
C LYS A 148 -23.52 20.36 6.72
N LYS A 149 -22.70 20.69 5.72
CA LYS A 149 -22.03 19.68 4.89
C LYS A 149 -21.31 18.74 5.84
N LYS A 150 -21.75 17.48 5.91
CA LYS A 150 -21.02 16.43 6.61
C LYS A 150 -19.68 16.33 5.90
N TYR A 151 -18.64 16.92 6.50
CA TYR A 151 -17.28 16.64 6.07
C TYR A 151 -17.11 15.15 6.30
N VAL A 152 -16.87 14.40 5.23
CA VAL A 152 -16.49 13.00 5.32
C VAL A 152 -15.21 12.98 6.13
N ARG A 153 -15.34 12.65 7.41
CA ARG A 153 -14.21 12.51 8.33
C ARG A 153 -13.49 11.23 7.91
N ARG A 154 -12.18 11.17 8.12
CA ARG A 154 -11.51 9.89 8.05
C ARG A 154 -12.20 8.95 9.05
N PRO A 155 -12.57 7.73 8.64
CA PRO A 155 -13.25 6.79 9.52
C PRO A 155 -12.46 6.35 10.76
N TYR A 156 -11.21 6.79 10.93
CA TYR A 156 -10.22 6.05 11.72
C TYR A 156 -9.55 6.81 12.88
N ALA A 157 -9.83 8.10 13.09
CA ALA A 157 -9.29 8.80 14.24
C ALA A 157 -10.28 8.72 15.41
N GLN A 158 -10.11 7.72 16.27
CA GLN A 158 -10.81 7.70 17.55
C GLN A 158 -10.44 8.98 18.33
N PRO A 159 -11.43 9.68 18.92
CA PRO A 159 -11.15 10.86 19.73
C PRO A 159 -10.15 10.54 20.84
N THR A 160 -9.09 11.33 20.95
CA THR A 160 -8.16 11.24 22.08
C THR A 160 -8.83 11.82 23.32
N ILE A 161 -8.93 11.05 24.39
CA ILE A 161 -9.46 11.56 25.66
C ILE A 161 -8.41 12.50 26.27
N VAL A 162 -8.82 13.71 26.65
CA VAL A 162 -7.96 14.75 27.22
C VAL A 162 -8.50 15.19 28.58
N ASP A 163 -7.61 15.35 29.56
CA ASP A 163 -7.99 15.73 30.92
C ASP A 163 -7.94 17.26 31.12
N SER A 164 -7.18 17.98 30.29
CA SER A 164 -6.91 19.41 30.47
C SER A 164 -6.80 20.21 29.16
N ASP A 165 -6.94 21.54 29.25
CA ASP A 165 -6.70 22.47 28.13
C ASP A 165 -5.22 22.47 27.69
N ASP A 166 -4.32 22.18 28.62
CA ASP A 166 -2.89 22.04 28.33
C ASP A 166 -2.63 20.80 27.46
N ASP A 167 -3.36 19.71 27.67
CA ASP A 167 -3.30 18.52 26.80
C ASP A 167 -3.79 18.82 25.38
N ILE A 168 -4.85 19.61 25.24
CA ILE A 168 -5.33 20.06 23.92
C ILE A 168 -4.24 20.86 23.21
N THR A 169 -3.61 21.80 23.92
CA THR A 169 -2.51 22.61 23.38
C THR A 169 -1.30 21.74 23.00
N ARG A 170 -0.98 20.73 23.82
CA ARG A 170 0.08 19.77 23.55
C ARG A 170 -0.21 18.94 22.30
N LEU A 171 -1.42 18.41 22.16
CA LEU A 171 -1.85 17.64 20.98
C LEU A 171 -1.79 18.49 19.71
N PHE A 172 -2.27 19.73 19.78
CA PHE A 172 -2.22 20.66 18.66
C PHE A 172 -0.78 20.98 18.22
N ASN A 173 0.11 21.23 19.18
CA ASN A 173 1.53 21.49 18.89
C ASN A 173 2.25 20.25 18.35
N ALA A 174 1.97 19.07 18.91
CA ALA A 174 2.53 17.81 18.42
C ALA A 174 2.09 17.51 16.99
N GLU A 175 0.81 17.76 16.67
CA GLU A 175 0.27 17.58 15.32
C GLU A 175 0.89 18.57 14.32
N ASN A 176 1.04 19.85 14.70
CA ASN A 176 1.76 20.82 13.88
C ASN A 176 3.21 20.40 13.62
N GLN A 177 3.93 19.91 14.63
CA GLN A 177 5.29 19.41 14.47
C GLN A 177 5.35 18.20 13.52
N ARG A 178 4.40 17.27 13.64
CA ARG A 178 4.27 16.12 12.73
C ARG A 178 4.08 16.58 11.30
N MET A 179 3.20 17.54 11.07
CA MET A 179 2.95 18.09 9.73
C MET A 179 4.18 18.79 9.17
N GLU A 180 4.83 19.67 9.94
CA GLU A 180 6.08 20.30 9.50
C GLU A 180 7.13 19.25 9.12
N LYS A 181 7.27 18.19 9.91
CA LYS A 181 8.17 17.06 9.58
C LYS A 181 7.77 16.36 8.28
N GLN A 182 6.48 16.13 8.03
CA GLN A 182 6.00 15.53 6.77
C GLN A 182 6.28 16.42 5.55
N LYS A 183 6.10 17.73 5.70
CA LYS A 183 6.40 18.69 4.62
C LYS A 183 7.89 18.72 4.30
N MET A 184 8.74 18.72 5.32
CA MET A 184 10.20 18.66 5.14
C MET A 184 10.61 17.33 4.51
N ALA A 185 10.05 16.20 4.96
CA ALA A 185 10.30 14.90 4.35
C ALA A 185 9.90 14.85 2.86
N PHE A 186 8.79 15.48 2.48
CA PHE A 186 8.39 15.60 1.07
C PHE A 186 9.35 16.48 0.25
N LEU A 187 9.88 17.55 0.84
CA LEU A 187 10.87 18.40 0.19
C LEU A 187 12.23 17.71 0.04
N ASP A 188 12.60 16.89 1.02
CA ASP A 188 13.85 16.14 1.02
C ASP A 188 13.83 15.02 -0.05
N ASP A 189 12.73 14.27 -0.13
CA ASP A 189 12.49 13.20 -1.10
C ASP A 189 11.04 13.21 -1.62
N PRO A 190 10.75 13.97 -2.70
CA PRO A 190 9.42 14.01 -3.29
C PRO A 190 9.02 12.72 -4.02
N ALA A 191 9.94 11.77 -4.21
CA ALA A 191 9.71 10.56 -5.00
C ALA A 191 9.08 9.44 -4.17
N MET A 192 9.59 9.18 -2.96
CA MET A 192 9.21 7.99 -2.19
C MET A 192 8.03 8.21 -1.25
N GLN A 193 7.93 9.40 -0.65
CA GLN A 193 6.92 9.67 0.38
C GLN A 193 5.49 9.42 -0.11
N PRO A 194 5.00 10.01 -1.20
CA PRO A 194 3.55 10.11 -1.43
C PRO A 194 2.87 8.84 -1.96
N ILE A 195 3.64 7.85 -2.41
CA ILE A 195 3.07 6.67 -3.09
C ILE A 195 2.76 5.54 -2.09
N SER A 196 3.49 5.42 -0.98
CA SER A 196 3.42 4.25 -0.09
C SER A 196 2.13 4.14 0.75
N VAL A 197 1.52 5.26 1.14
CA VAL A 197 0.45 5.27 2.16
C VAL A 197 -0.97 5.29 1.60
N LEU A 198 -1.15 5.50 0.29
CA LEU A 198 -2.46 5.78 -0.30
C LEU A 198 -3.09 4.61 -1.08
N LEU A 199 -2.50 3.41 -1.02
CA LEU A 199 -2.80 2.28 -1.91
C LEU A 199 -3.93 1.33 -1.41
N SER A 200 -4.88 1.81 -0.62
CA SER A 200 -5.92 0.96 -0.03
C SER A 200 -6.98 0.45 -1.02
N HIS A 201 -7.19 1.13 -2.15
CA HIS A 201 -8.22 0.78 -3.15
C HIS A 201 -7.63 0.63 -4.56
N GLU A 202 -8.24 -0.19 -5.41
CA GLU A 202 -7.72 -0.45 -6.77
C GLU A 202 -7.71 0.78 -7.69
N PRO A 203 -8.77 1.61 -7.74
CA PRO A 203 -8.76 2.82 -8.56
C PRO A 203 -7.64 3.79 -8.15
N ASN A 204 -7.21 3.73 -6.89
CA ASN A 204 -6.15 4.55 -6.34
C ASN A 204 -4.77 4.16 -6.91
N LEU A 205 -4.56 2.88 -7.27
CA LEU A 205 -3.31 2.39 -7.88
C LEU A 205 -2.97 3.11 -9.19
N THR A 206 -3.99 3.53 -9.94
CA THR A 206 -3.84 4.27 -11.20
C THR A 206 -3.95 5.78 -10.98
N ASN A 207 -4.92 6.23 -10.18
CA ASN A 207 -5.21 7.65 -10.05
C ASN A 207 -4.19 8.43 -9.19
N ILE A 208 -3.62 7.82 -8.14
CA ILE A 208 -2.63 8.50 -7.28
C ILE A 208 -1.35 8.82 -8.04
N PRO A 209 -0.64 7.87 -8.67
CA PRO A 209 0.62 8.19 -9.36
C PRO A 209 0.39 9.20 -10.49
N ARG A 210 -0.77 9.09 -11.15
CA ARG A 210 -1.18 10.01 -12.21
C ARG A 210 -1.40 11.44 -11.70
N LEU A 211 -2.08 11.60 -10.56
CA LEU A 211 -2.29 12.89 -9.93
C LEU A 211 -0.97 13.50 -9.43
N ILE A 212 -0.12 12.70 -8.79
CA ILE A 212 1.19 13.14 -8.29
C ILE A 212 2.08 13.58 -9.46
N ALA A 213 2.21 12.76 -10.52
CA ALA A 213 2.98 13.12 -11.71
C ALA A 213 2.45 14.42 -12.35
N TYR A 214 1.13 14.61 -12.41
CA TYR A 214 0.54 15.85 -12.92
C TYR A 214 0.88 17.06 -12.04
N PHE A 215 0.79 16.92 -10.71
CA PHE A 215 1.15 17.97 -9.75
C PHE A 215 2.65 18.33 -9.80
N LEU A 216 3.53 17.34 -9.89
CA LEU A 216 4.98 17.57 -9.98
C LEU A 216 5.36 18.27 -11.30
N ARG A 217 4.75 17.88 -12.43
CA ARG A 217 4.90 18.60 -13.70
C ARG A 217 4.37 20.02 -13.63
N TYR A 218 3.29 20.26 -12.87
CA TYR A 218 2.81 21.61 -12.58
C TYR A 218 3.85 22.43 -11.83
N CYS A 219 4.53 21.85 -10.84
CA CYS A 219 5.62 22.51 -10.12
C CYS A 219 6.75 22.94 -11.07
N LEU A 220 7.21 22.04 -11.95
CA LEU A 220 8.25 22.37 -12.95
C LEU A 220 7.78 23.44 -13.95
N ARG A 221 6.56 23.30 -14.49
CA ARG A 221 6.01 24.20 -15.52
C ARG A 221 5.98 25.65 -15.07
N TYR A 222 5.59 25.90 -13.83
CA TYR A 222 5.49 27.25 -13.28
C TYR A 222 6.73 27.67 -12.50
N ASN A 223 7.83 26.91 -12.62
CA ASN A 223 9.08 27.15 -11.91
C ASN A 223 8.79 27.44 -10.43
N ALA A 224 8.06 26.50 -9.80
CA ALA A 224 7.56 26.66 -8.45
C ALA A 224 8.68 26.94 -7.45
N PHE A 225 9.91 26.48 -7.72
CA PHE A 225 11.08 26.57 -6.85
C PHE A 225 12.29 27.19 -7.57
N PRO A 226 12.23 28.48 -7.95
CA PRO A 226 13.27 29.13 -8.74
C PRO A 226 14.51 29.39 -7.89
N GLY A 227 15.67 28.87 -8.31
CA GLY A 227 16.99 29.37 -7.90
C GLY A 227 17.18 29.53 -6.39
N LEU A 228 16.57 28.66 -5.59
CA LEU A 228 16.68 28.65 -4.12
C LEU A 228 18.10 28.17 -3.75
N ASN A 229 19.07 29.07 -3.89
CA ASN A 229 20.48 28.96 -3.53
C ASN A 229 21.29 27.90 -4.30
N ALA A 230 22.54 28.22 -4.61
CA ALA A 230 23.54 27.32 -5.23
C ALA A 230 23.88 26.04 -4.42
N ARG A 231 23.16 25.78 -3.31
CA ARG A 231 23.21 24.52 -2.56
C ARG A 231 22.06 23.56 -2.93
N ASP A 232 20.93 24.07 -3.40
CA ASP A 232 19.74 23.29 -3.75
C ASP A 232 19.48 23.30 -5.27
N GLU A 233 20.54 23.27 -6.10
CA GLU A 233 20.47 23.02 -7.55
C GLU A 233 19.83 21.66 -7.90
N ASP A 234 19.40 20.91 -6.88
CA ASP A 234 18.89 19.55 -6.95
C ASP A 234 17.35 19.47 -6.92
N MET A 235 16.59 20.52 -6.54
CA MET A 235 15.13 20.34 -6.38
C MET A 235 14.42 20.00 -7.71
N ASP A 236 14.83 20.63 -8.82
CA ASP A 236 14.31 20.29 -10.15
C ASP A 236 14.68 18.86 -10.56
N VAL A 237 15.85 18.37 -10.17
CA VAL A 237 16.31 17.00 -10.40
C VAL A 237 15.47 16.04 -9.58
N LYS A 238 15.32 16.29 -8.28
CA LYS A 238 14.44 15.52 -7.38
C LYS A 238 13.00 15.46 -7.87
N ILE A 239 12.44 16.56 -8.36
CA ILE A 239 11.08 16.59 -8.92
C ILE A 239 11.01 15.76 -10.21
N LYS A 240 12.02 15.82 -11.09
CA LYS A 240 12.09 14.97 -12.29
C LYS A 240 12.19 13.49 -11.94
N ASP A 241 13.01 13.15 -10.95
CA ASP A 241 13.12 11.78 -10.44
C ASP A 241 11.79 11.30 -9.84
N ALA A 242 11.11 12.15 -9.08
CA ALA A 242 9.79 11.86 -8.53
C ALA A 242 8.71 11.67 -9.62
N ILE A 243 8.80 12.42 -10.73
CA ILE A 243 7.95 12.20 -11.91
C ILE A 243 8.24 10.82 -12.52
N ALA A 244 9.51 10.47 -12.70
CA ALA A 244 9.90 9.16 -13.25
C ALA A 244 9.41 8.00 -12.36
N VAL A 245 9.54 8.14 -11.03
CA VAL A 245 9.00 7.17 -10.07
C VAL A 245 7.47 7.09 -10.14
N SER A 246 6.78 8.22 -10.25
CA SER A 246 5.32 8.24 -10.39
C SER A 246 4.85 7.60 -11.70
N GLU A 247 5.61 7.74 -12.79
CA GLU A 247 5.32 7.07 -14.07
C GLU A 247 5.56 5.56 -14.01
N LEU A 248 6.62 5.11 -13.32
CA LEU A 248 6.84 3.70 -13.04
C LEU A 248 5.72 3.14 -12.15
N ALA A 249 5.32 3.88 -11.12
CA ALA A 249 4.23 3.49 -10.24
C ALA A 249 2.89 3.35 -10.96
N LEU A 250 2.59 4.24 -11.91
CA LEU A 250 1.41 4.12 -12.76
C LEU A 250 1.37 2.80 -13.54
N GLN A 251 2.54 2.27 -13.93
CA GLN A 251 2.64 1.00 -14.64
C GLN A 251 2.64 -0.19 -13.68
N GLU A 252 3.38 -0.09 -12.58
CA GLU A 252 3.72 -1.25 -11.75
C GLU A 252 2.74 -1.50 -10.61
N LEU A 253 2.06 -0.49 -10.08
CA LEU A 253 1.10 -0.69 -8.98
C LEU A 253 -0.07 -1.59 -9.38
N PRO A 254 -0.73 -1.38 -10.55
CA PRO A 254 -1.77 -2.30 -11.00
C PRO A 254 -1.22 -3.72 -11.23
N LEU A 255 0.00 -3.84 -11.77
CA LEU A 255 0.66 -5.14 -11.97
C LEU A 255 0.99 -5.82 -10.64
N THR A 256 1.44 -5.07 -9.65
CA THR A 256 1.75 -5.55 -8.28
C THR A 256 0.50 -6.11 -7.63
N ALA A 257 -0.63 -5.39 -7.71
CA ALA A 257 -1.90 -5.86 -7.19
C ALA A 257 -2.39 -7.12 -7.92
N ARG A 258 -2.35 -7.13 -9.26
CA ARG A 258 -2.71 -8.32 -10.05
C ARG A 258 -1.80 -9.50 -9.76
N LEU A 259 -0.49 -9.28 -9.66
CA LEU A 259 0.49 -10.32 -9.35
C LEU A 259 0.25 -10.90 -7.95
N SER A 260 -0.06 -10.06 -6.96
CA SER A 260 -0.37 -10.54 -5.61
C SER A 260 -1.59 -11.46 -5.57
N LYS A 261 -2.59 -11.23 -6.45
CA LYS A 261 -3.75 -12.11 -6.65
C LYS A 261 -3.36 -13.34 -7.47
N ALA A 262 -2.62 -13.18 -8.57
CA ALA A 262 -2.29 -14.27 -9.49
C ALA A 262 -1.33 -15.31 -8.88
N ILE A 263 -0.41 -14.91 -7.99
CA ILE A 263 0.45 -15.88 -7.30
C ILE A 263 -0.33 -16.65 -6.21
N LEU A 264 -1.49 -16.16 -5.76
CA LEU A 264 -2.28 -16.75 -4.68
C LEU A 264 -3.70 -17.11 -5.15
N PRO A 265 -4.03 -18.38 -5.44
CA PRO A 265 -3.18 -19.58 -5.39
C PRO A 265 -2.49 -19.93 -6.72
N ASN A 266 -1.18 -20.20 -6.69
CA ASN A 266 -0.42 -20.77 -7.81
C ASN A 266 -0.67 -22.27 -7.93
N ALA A 267 -1.11 -22.74 -9.12
CA ALA A 267 -1.35 -24.14 -9.43
C ALA A 267 -0.15 -25.07 -9.11
N LEU A 268 1.10 -24.63 -9.35
CA LEU A 268 2.29 -25.40 -8.97
C LEU A 268 2.44 -25.53 -7.46
N GLY A 269 2.25 -24.42 -6.74
CA GLY A 269 2.37 -24.40 -5.29
C GLY A 269 1.30 -25.27 -4.63
N GLU A 270 0.08 -25.25 -5.15
CA GLU A 270 -1.00 -26.13 -4.71
C GLU A 270 -0.75 -27.60 -5.05
N ALA A 271 -0.27 -27.88 -6.27
CA ALA A 271 0.11 -29.23 -6.68
C ALA A 271 1.19 -29.81 -5.76
N CYS A 272 2.28 -29.06 -5.51
CA CYS A 272 3.34 -29.47 -4.59
C CYS A 272 2.82 -29.65 -3.16
N ARG A 273 1.96 -28.75 -2.69
CA ARG A 273 1.32 -28.85 -1.36
C ARG A 273 0.42 -30.08 -1.25
N SER A 274 -0.28 -30.47 -2.32
CA SER A 274 -1.10 -31.68 -2.35
C SER A 274 -0.25 -32.96 -2.27
N LEU A 275 0.97 -32.93 -2.82
CA LEU A 275 1.88 -34.06 -2.84
C LEU A 275 2.64 -34.24 -1.52
N TRP A 276 3.09 -33.13 -0.92
CA TRP A 276 4.03 -33.15 0.21
C TRP A 276 3.45 -32.57 1.50
N GLY A 277 2.21 -32.07 1.48
CA GLY A 277 1.62 -31.32 2.58
C GLY A 277 2.08 -29.86 2.58
N LYS A 278 1.62 -29.09 3.58
CA LYS A 278 2.21 -27.78 3.86
C LYS A 278 3.59 -28.03 4.45
N SER A 279 4.62 -27.34 3.96
CA SER A 279 5.92 -27.35 4.60
C SER A 279 5.67 -26.98 6.05
N GLY A 280 6.03 -27.88 6.97
CA GLY A 280 5.72 -27.79 8.39
C GLY A 280 6.49 -26.67 9.06
N LEU A 281 6.39 -25.42 8.56
CA LEU A 281 6.51 -24.23 9.38
C LEU A 281 5.46 -24.38 10.48
N VAL A 282 5.88 -25.10 11.54
CA VAL A 282 5.54 -24.71 12.89
C VAL A 282 6.04 -23.28 12.94
N MET A 283 5.16 -22.34 12.57
CA MET A 283 5.30 -20.95 12.97
C MET A 283 5.65 -21.05 14.45
N SER A 284 6.92 -20.83 14.77
CA SER A 284 7.37 -20.86 16.14
C SER A 284 6.57 -19.76 16.82
N SER A 285 5.47 -20.14 17.44
CA SER A 285 4.57 -19.28 18.18
C SER A 285 5.27 -18.66 19.39
N SER A 286 6.57 -18.93 19.55
CA SER A 286 7.54 -18.23 20.39
C SER A 286 7.46 -16.71 20.28
N ASN A 287 7.09 -16.13 19.12
CA ASN A 287 6.90 -14.67 19.00
C ASN A 287 5.47 -14.19 19.35
N VAL A 288 4.57 -15.11 19.71
CA VAL A 288 3.23 -14.78 20.24
C VAL A 288 3.18 -14.98 21.76
N HIS A 289 4.03 -15.85 22.33
CA HIS A 289 3.98 -16.15 23.76
C HIS A 289 4.73 -15.18 24.67
N GLU A 290 5.63 -14.34 24.16
CA GLU A 290 6.29 -13.29 24.97
C GLU A 290 5.43 -12.01 25.13
N PHE A 291 4.28 -11.92 24.44
CA PHE A 291 3.33 -10.79 24.58
C PHE A 291 1.96 -11.19 25.16
N ALA A 292 1.73 -12.46 25.49
CA ALA A 292 0.47 -12.96 26.05
C ALA A 292 0.56 -13.22 27.56
N VAL A 293 1.14 -12.29 28.33
CA VAL A 293 0.93 -12.23 29.78
C VAL A 293 -0.24 -11.29 30.04
N GLY A 294 -1.44 -11.86 30.24
CA GLY A 294 -2.51 -11.20 31.00
C GLY A 294 -3.74 -10.65 30.25
N ILE A 295 -4.29 -11.35 29.25
CA ILE A 295 -5.65 -11.06 28.76
C ILE A 295 -6.60 -12.17 29.27
N PRO A 296 -7.62 -11.86 30.09
CA PRO A 296 -8.61 -12.83 30.52
C PRO A 296 -9.48 -13.27 29.33
N ALA A 297 -9.85 -14.56 29.30
CA ALA A 297 -10.55 -15.21 28.20
C ALA A 297 -11.94 -14.63 27.86
N ASN A 298 -12.47 -13.69 28.64
CA ASN A 298 -13.80 -13.12 28.46
C ASN A 298 -13.83 -11.90 27.51
N ASP A 299 -12.68 -11.31 27.17
CA ASP A 299 -12.61 -10.09 26.32
C ASP A 299 -12.49 -10.40 24.81
N ILE A 300 -12.45 -11.69 24.43
CA ILE A 300 -12.25 -12.11 23.03
C ILE A 300 -13.57 -12.14 22.26
N ASP A 301 -14.67 -12.47 22.92
CA ASP A 301 -15.98 -12.59 22.29
C ASP A 301 -16.60 -11.21 21.99
N GLU A 302 -16.39 -10.22 22.85
CA GLU A 302 -16.90 -8.84 22.67
C GLU A 302 -16.21 -8.11 21.50
N PHE A 303 -14.92 -8.38 21.26
CA PHE A 303 -14.18 -7.83 20.12
C PHE A 303 -14.60 -8.43 18.77
N ALA A 304 -15.10 -9.68 18.77
CA ALA A 304 -15.56 -10.34 17.55
C ALA A 304 -16.88 -9.73 17.04
N ASP A 305 -17.77 -9.34 17.95
CA ASP A 305 -19.07 -8.77 17.62
C ASP A 305 -18.95 -7.32 17.12
N GLU A 306 -18.08 -6.47 17.71
CA GLU A 306 -17.82 -5.11 17.21
C GLU A 306 -17.22 -5.10 15.80
N VAL A 307 -16.31 -6.04 15.52
CA VAL A 307 -15.70 -6.17 14.19
C VAL A 307 -16.75 -6.63 13.17
N ALA A 308 -17.66 -7.53 13.53
CA ALA A 308 -18.75 -7.97 12.66
C ALA A 308 -19.77 -6.86 12.36
N GLU A 309 -20.04 -5.98 13.31
CA GLU A 309 -20.94 -4.83 13.14
C GLU A 309 -20.32 -3.74 12.23
N ALA A 310 -19.01 -3.50 12.36
CA ALA A 310 -18.29 -2.56 11.50
C ALA A 310 -18.32 -2.96 10.02
N PHE A 311 -18.22 -4.26 9.71
CA PHE A 311 -18.32 -4.77 8.33
C PHE A 311 -19.75 -4.75 7.77
N SER A 312 -20.76 -4.90 8.63
CA SER A 312 -22.18 -4.81 8.22
C SER A 312 -22.56 -3.39 7.77
N ASN A 313 -21.97 -2.36 8.37
CA ASN A 313 -22.24 -0.96 8.03
C ASN A 313 -21.58 -0.50 6.71
N GLU A 314 -20.49 -1.16 6.28
CA GLU A 314 -19.82 -0.86 5.00
C GLU A 314 -20.68 -1.32 3.80
N ARG A 315 -21.36 -2.46 3.93
CA ARG A 315 -22.26 -3.03 2.92
C ARG A 315 -23.55 -2.21 2.71
N ALA A 316 -24.04 -1.54 3.76
CA ALA A 316 -25.22 -0.68 3.67
C ALA A 316 -24.96 0.64 2.91
N LEU A 317 -23.69 1.04 2.75
CA LEU A 317 -23.31 2.23 1.98
C LEU A 317 -23.25 1.95 0.47
N GLU A 318 -22.99 0.69 0.08
CA GLU A 318 -22.95 0.24 -1.31
C GLU A 318 -24.36 0.14 -1.93
N GLU A 319 -25.39 -0.18 -1.13
CA GLU A 319 -26.79 -0.27 -1.60
C GLU A 319 -27.45 1.08 -1.94
N LEU A 320 -26.86 2.22 -1.57
CA LEU A 320 -27.43 3.56 -1.83
C LEU A 320 -26.95 4.21 -3.14
N VAL A 321 -26.07 3.54 -3.90
CA VAL A 321 -25.60 4.00 -5.22
C VAL A 321 -26.31 3.19 -6.31
N ASP A 322 -27.60 3.49 -6.50
CA ASP A 322 -28.48 2.80 -7.43
C ASP A 322 -28.21 3.24 -8.89
N GLY A 323 -27.79 2.31 -9.76
CA GLY A 323 -27.97 2.45 -11.22
C GLY A 323 -26.73 2.43 -12.13
N ALA A 324 -25.54 2.12 -11.65
CA ALA A 324 -24.43 1.71 -12.52
C ALA A 324 -23.91 0.38 -12.00
N GLU A 325 -24.19 -0.71 -12.70
CA GLU A 325 -23.45 -1.95 -12.49
C GLU A 325 -21.97 -1.58 -12.68
N PRO A 326 -21.16 -1.56 -11.61
CA PRO A 326 -19.74 -1.38 -11.81
C PRO A 326 -19.26 -2.53 -12.71
N ASP A 327 -18.39 -2.24 -13.67
CA ASP A 327 -17.65 -3.25 -14.43
C ASP A 327 -16.70 -3.99 -13.48
N ASP A 328 -17.25 -4.69 -12.48
CA ASP A 328 -16.56 -5.19 -11.28
C ASP A 328 -15.67 -6.42 -11.59
N ASP A 329 -15.80 -7.05 -12.76
CA ASP A 329 -15.10 -8.30 -13.07
C ASP A 329 -13.91 -8.15 -14.05
N VAL A 330 -13.45 -6.92 -14.35
CA VAL A 330 -12.28 -6.74 -15.24
C VAL A 330 -10.97 -7.25 -14.63
N TRP A 331 -10.96 -7.59 -13.33
CA TRP A 331 -9.76 -7.92 -12.58
C TRP A 331 -9.76 -9.34 -11.98
N GLU A 332 -10.80 -10.14 -12.19
CA GLU A 332 -10.75 -11.57 -11.91
C GLU A 332 -9.86 -12.24 -12.96
N VAL A 333 -8.75 -12.83 -12.50
CA VAL A 333 -7.88 -13.64 -13.35
C VAL A 333 -8.40 -15.05 -13.24
N GLU A 334 -9.19 -15.50 -14.23
CA GLU A 334 -9.54 -16.91 -14.35
C GLU A 334 -8.24 -17.72 -14.58
N LEU A 335 -7.78 -18.40 -13.53
CA LEU A 335 -6.60 -19.26 -13.56
C LEU A 335 -6.99 -20.60 -14.21
N GLU A 336 -7.08 -20.63 -15.53
CA GLU A 336 -7.63 -21.79 -16.25
C GLU A 336 -6.63 -22.94 -16.47
N HIS A 337 -5.37 -22.86 -15.99
CA HIS A 337 -4.30 -23.74 -16.50
C HIS A 337 -3.65 -24.57 -15.38
N PRO A 338 -4.37 -25.54 -14.78
CA PRO A 338 -3.75 -26.44 -13.81
C PRO A 338 -2.58 -27.18 -14.46
N ILE A 339 -1.53 -27.43 -13.68
CA ILE A 339 -0.42 -28.27 -14.13
C ILE A 339 -0.98 -29.62 -14.59
N PRO A 340 -0.58 -30.09 -15.80
CA PRO A 340 -0.96 -31.40 -16.28
C PRO A 340 -0.74 -32.49 -15.21
N ALA A 341 -1.75 -33.35 -15.01
CA ALA A 341 -1.76 -34.31 -13.91
C ALA A 341 -0.56 -35.28 -13.98
N ASP A 342 -0.11 -35.62 -15.19
CA ASP A 342 1.08 -36.42 -15.45
C ASP A 342 2.35 -35.75 -14.93
N ILE A 343 2.52 -34.44 -15.13
CA ILE A 343 3.67 -33.68 -14.58
C ILE A 343 3.62 -33.68 -13.05
N ARG A 344 2.44 -33.46 -12.47
CA ARG A 344 2.27 -33.47 -11.00
C ARG A 344 2.61 -34.84 -10.42
N ASP A 345 2.07 -35.90 -10.99
CA ASP A 345 2.27 -37.25 -10.48
C ASP A 345 3.74 -37.69 -10.65
N ALA A 346 4.38 -37.30 -11.77
CA ALA A 346 5.81 -37.48 -11.99
C ALA A 346 6.66 -36.72 -10.97
N LEU A 347 6.28 -35.48 -10.63
CA LEU A 347 6.96 -34.66 -9.62
C LEU A 347 6.94 -35.35 -8.25
N GLY A 348 5.79 -35.90 -7.83
CA GLY A 348 5.68 -36.63 -6.56
C GLY A 348 6.50 -37.92 -6.51
N ALA A 349 6.60 -38.62 -7.64
CA ALA A 349 7.34 -39.87 -7.78
C ALA A 349 8.86 -39.67 -7.82
N THR A 350 9.34 -38.59 -8.44
CA THR A 350 10.78 -38.37 -8.72
C THR A 350 11.45 -37.35 -7.81
N TYR A 351 10.67 -36.43 -7.22
CA TYR A 351 11.16 -35.36 -6.35
C TYR A 351 10.59 -35.44 -4.93
N MET A 352 11.23 -34.70 -4.04
CA MET A 352 10.82 -34.46 -2.67
C MET A 352 11.11 -32.99 -2.30
N PRO A 353 10.45 -32.42 -1.28
CA PRO A 353 10.79 -31.08 -0.82
C PRO A 353 12.21 -31.06 -0.26
N GLY A 354 12.91 -29.95 -0.46
CA GLY A 354 14.26 -29.66 0.04
C GLY A 354 14.26 -28.51 1.04
N ALA A 355 15.21 -27.58 0.88
CA ALA A 355 15.30 -26.40 1.72
C ALA A 355 14.02 -25.54 1.61
N VAL A 356 13.59 -24.99 2.75
CA VAL A 356 12.48 -24.03 2.81
C VAL A 356 13.07 -22.69 3.22
N GLU A 357 12.74 -21.64 2.49
CA GLU A 357 13.25 -20.30 2.72
C GLU A 357 12.08 -19.31 2.83
N THR A 358 12.09 -18.46 3.85
CA THR A 358 11.26 -17.26 3.88
C THR A 358 12.15 -16.04 3.67
N SER A 359 11.92 -15.30 2.59
CA SER A 359 12.73 -14.12 2.27
C SER A 359 12.03 -13.17 1.30
N MET A 360 12.62 -11.99 1.13
CA MET A 360 12.33 -11.08 0.03
C MET A 360 13.34 -11.26 -1.10
N ARG A 361 12.82 -11.44 -2.31
CA ARG A 361 13.64 -11.65 -3.50
C ARG A 361 13.26 -10.68 -4.60
N ARG A 362 14.23 -10.22 -5.39
CA ARG A 362 14.03 -9.33 -6.55
C ARG A 362 13.96 -10.16 -7.83
N ILE A 363 13.03 -9.84 -8.72
CA ILE A 363 12.92 -10.46 -10.05
C ILE A 363 14.10 -9.98 -10.89
N LYS A 364 15.06 -10.88 -11.11
CA LYS A 364 16.24 -10.63 -11.94
C LYS A 364 15.95 -10.87 -13.42
N ALA A 365 15.24 -11.96 -13.72
CA ALA A 365 14.89 -12.34 -15.09
C ALA A 365 13.58 -13.13 -15.12
N VAL A 366 12.84 -12.97 -16.21
CA VAL A 366 11.62 -13.72 -16.51
C VAL A 366 11.80 -14.38 -17.86
N SER A 367 11.51 -15.68 -17.95
CA SER A 367 11.51 -16.44 -19.19
C SER A 367 10.13 -17.08 -19.32
N GLY A 368 9.40 -16.71 -20.39
CA GLY A 368 8.11 -17.31 -20.69
C GLY A 368 8.23 -18.81 -20.99
N ALA A 369 7.09 -19.49 -20.95
CA ALA A 369 6.99 -20.86 -21.46
C ALA A 369 7.53 -20.89 -22.90
N LEU A 370 8.41 -21.85 -23.20
CA LEU A 370 8.89 -22.04 -24.56
C LEU A 370 7.66 -22.30 -25.44
N ALA A 371 7.37 -21.37 -26.35
CA ALA A 371 6.25 -21.53 -27.28
C ALA A 371 6.45 -22.85 -28.00
N SER A 372 5.60 -23.83 -27.69
CA SER A 372 5.68 -25.20 -28.18
C SER A 372 5.56 -25.15 -29.70
N THR A 373 6.70 -25.04 -30.36
CA THR A 373 6.82 -24.95 -31.82
C THR A 373 7.00 -26.34 -32.42
N THR A 374 6.92 -27.38 -31.60
CA THR A 374 7.05 -28.76 -32.03
C THR A 374 5.99 -29.55 -31.30
N GLU A 375 5.07 -30.15 -32.06
CA GLU A 375 4.05 -31.08 -31.57
C GLU A 375 4.69 -31.96 -30.50
N CYS A 376 4.30 -31.75 -29.23
CA CYS A 376 4.74 -32.57 -28.13
C CYS A 376 4.29 -33.99 -28.46
N ALA A 377 5.22 -34.79 -29.01
CA ALA A 377 5.07 -36.22 -29.10
C ALA A 377 4.65 -36.68 -27.70
N SER A 378 3.43 -37.21 -27.61
CA SER A 378 2.79 -37.64 -26.38
C SER A 378 3.83 -38.25 -25.44
N VAL A 379 4.07 -37.59 -24.32
CA VAL A 379 5.12 -37.94 -23.35
C VAL A 379 4.74 -39.26 -22.68
N GLN A 380 4.97 -40.36 -23.38
CA GLN A 380 5.22 -41.68 -22.79
C GLN A 380 6.72 -41.83 -22.48
N CYS A 381 7.42 -40.70 -22.26
CA CYS A 381 8.83 -40.71 -21.91
C CYS A 381 8.97 -41.12 -20.45
N ASP A 382 9.99 -41.94 -20.17
CA ASP A 382 10.35 -42.41 -18.85
C ASP A 382 10.27 -41.28 -17.80
N LEU A 383 9.74 -41.59 -16.62
CA LEU A 383 9.60 -40.68 -15.46
C LEU A 383 10.98 -40.36 -14.85
N THR A 384 11.86 -39.76 -15.64
CA THR A 384 13.18 -39.31 -15.21
C THR A 384 13.08 -37.87 -14.69
N PRO A 385 13.89 -37.49 -13.68
CA PRO A 385 13.95 -36.11 -13.20
C PRO A 385 14.16 -35.08 -14.32
N GLU A 386 14.98 -35.40 -15.32
CA GLU A 386 15.31 -34.55 -16.46
C GLU A 386 14.08 -34.29 -17.36
N ASN A 387 13.24 -35.30 -17.57
CA ASN A 387 12.01 -35.16 -18.35
C ASN A 387 10.97 -34.31 -17.62
N VAL A 388 10.86 -34.43 -16.29
CA VAL A 388 9.98 -33.59 -15.47
C VAL A 388 10.44 -32.13 -15.51
N GLU A 389 11.75 -31.89 -15.39
CA GLU A 389 12.33 -30.55 -15.55
C GLU A 389 12.05 -29.94 -16.91
N TYR A 390 12.22 -30.73 -17.97
CA TYR A 390 11.95 -30.29 -19.33
C TYR A 390 10.46 -29.94 -19.47
N ALA A 391 9.56 -30.79 -18.97
CA ALA A 391 8.13 -30.54 -18.99
C ALA A 391 7.76 -29.26 -18.20
N LEU A 392 8.33 -29.04 -17.02
CA LEU A 392 8.15 -27.80 -16.27
C LEU A 392 8.62 -26.57 -17.06
N LYS A 393 9.76 -26.65 -17.76
CA LYS A 393 10.27 -25.56 -18.63
C LYS A 393 9.36 -25.27 -19.83
N GLN A 394 8.59 -26.26 -20.30
CA GLN A 394 7.63 -26.09 -21.40
C GLN A 394 6.28 -25.53 -20.91
N HIS A 395 5.86 -25.89 -19.69
CA HIS A 395 4.51 -25.60 -19.19
C HIS A 395 4.44 -24.47 -18.16
N ALA A 396 5.56 -24.05 -17.57
CA ALA A 396 5.60 -23.04 -16.54
C ALA A 396 6.52 -21.86 -16.93
N VAL A 397 6.22 -20.69 -16.36
CA VAL A 397 7.06 -19.51 -16.45
C VAL A 397 8.24 -19.68 -15.51
N ARG A 398 9.44 -19.46 -16.02
CA ARG A 398 10.68 -19.52 -15.25
C ARG A 398 11.08 -18.13 -14.81
N ILE A 399 11.23 -17.95 -13.50
CA ILE A 399 11.61 -16.67 -12.88
C ILE A 399 12.90 -16.87 -12.12
N VAL A 400 13.91 -16.05 -12.41
CA VAL A 400 15.14 -16.01 -11.63
C VAL A 400 15.00 -14.89 -10.61
N LEU A 401 15.10 -15.27 -9.33
CA LEU A 401 14.95 -14.38 -8.20
C LEU A 401 16.30 -14.23 -7.49
N GLU A 402 16.77 -13.00 -7.32
CA GLU A 402 17.99 -12.69 -6.57
C GLU A 402 17.66 -12.18 -5.16
N PRO A 403 18.57 -12.32 -4.17
CA PRO A 403 18.35 -11.75 -2.84
C PRO A 403 18.10 -10.24 -2.94
N TRP A 404 17.04 -9.74 -2.28
CA TRP A 404 16.82 -8.31 -2.13
C TRP A 404 17.19 -7.93 -0.70
N LEU A 405 18.42 -7.47 -0.50
CA LEU A 405 18.93 -7.07 0.81
C LEU A 405 18.62 -5.59 1.10
N GLY A 406 18.48 -5.21 2.37
CA GLY A 406 18.26 -3.80 2.76
C GLY A 406 16.86 -3.24 2.51
N TRP A 407 15.94 -4.05 1.98
CA TRP A 407 14.57 -3.60 1.67
C TRP A 407 13.71 -3.29 2.90
N ALA A 408 13.96 -3.98 4.00
CA ALA A 408 13.09 -3.92 5.15
C ALA A 408 13.38 -2.69 6.00
N SER A 409 12.35 -1.86 6.13
CA SER A 409 12.27 -0.94 7.27
C SER A 409 12.29 -1.74 8.58
N GLN A 410 12.76 -1.14 9.68
CA GLN A 410 12.90 -1.77 11.01
C GLN A 410 11.64 -2.50 11.52
N ASP A 411 10.47 -2.29 10.92
CA ASP A 411 9.18 -2.85 11.34
C ASP A 411 8.67 -4.04 10.49
N GLN A 412 9.38 -4.49 9.45
CA GLN A 412 8.93 -5.62 8.60
C GLN A 412 9.61 -6.95 8.95
N GLN A 413 8.80 -7.94 9.39
CA GLN A 413 9.26 -9.26 9.85
C GLN A 413 9.84 -10.17 8.75
N VAL A 414 9.61 -9.87 7.47
CA VAL A 414 10.07 -10.69 6.32
C VAL A 414 11.49 -10.29 5.87
N ALA A 415 12.15 -9.40 6.62
CA ALA A 415 13.39 -8.73 6.24
C ALA A 415 14.54 -9.66 5.88
N GLU A 416 14.84 -10.57 6.80
CA GLU A 416 16.05 -11.38 6.73
C GLU A 416 15.72 -12.74 6.14
N PRO A 417 16.50 -13.21 5.15
CA PRO A 417 16.32 -14.54 4.61
C PRO A 417 16.51 -15.61 5.70
N VAL A 418 15.44 -16.34 6.03
CA VAL A 418 15.46 -17.44 7.01
C VAL A 418 15.31 -18.76 6.27
N VAL A 419 16.31 -19.64 6.39
CA VAL A 419 16.19 -21.03 5.97
C VAL A 419 15.63 -21.84 7.13
N HIS A 420 14.46 -22.44 6.92
CA HIS A 420 13.85 -23.33 7.90
C HIS A 420 14.49 -24.71 7.76
N GLY A 421 15.05 -25.21 8.87
CA GLY A 421 15.71 -26.51 8.91
C GLY A 421 14.80 -27.63 8.43
N PHE A 422 15.39 -28.58 7.70
CA PHE A 422 14.65 -29.69 7.11
C PHE A 422 14.16 -30.68 8.17
N HIS A 423 12.91 -31.13 8.07
CA HIS A 423 12.41 -32.26 8.86
C HIS A 423 12.76 -33.59 8.16
N GLY A 424 14.05 -33.96 8.20
CA GLY A 424 14.50 -35.26 7.70
C GLY A 424 16.02 -35.39 7.60
N ASP A 425 16.51 -36.62 7.61
CA ASP A 425 17.94 -36.98 7.68
C ASP A 425 18.67 -36.84 6.32
N THR A 426 18.19 -36.00 5.41
CA THR A 426 18.71 -35.91 4.05
C THR A 426 19.91 -34.98 3.97
N ALA A 427 21.11 -35.56 4.10
CA ALA A 427 22.40 -34.98 3.69
C ALA A 427 22.51 -34.64 2.18
N LEU A 428 21.38 -34.54 1.48
CA LEU A 428 21.24 -34.30 0.05
C LEU A 428 20.87 -32.85 -0.29
N ALA A 429 20.48 -32.03 0.70
CA ALA A 429 20.19 -30.63 0.44
C ALA A 429 21.46 -29.94 -0.11
N VAL A 430 21.33 -29.32 -1.28
CA VAL A 430 22.36 -28.44 -1.85
C VAL A 430 22.62 -27.33 -0.83
N THR A 431 23.88 -26.99 -0.60
CA THR A 431 24.26 -25.83 0.22
C THR A 431 23.73 -24.56 -0.44
N HIS A 432 22.56 -24.14 0.00
CA HIS A 432 21.88 -22.93 -0.44
C HIS A 432 22.17 -21.81 0.56
N ASP A 433 22.76 -20.72 0.07
CA ASP A 433 22.99 -19.51 0.86
C ASP A 433 21.99 -18.43 0.45
N PRO A 434 20.93 -18.17 1.25
CA PRO A 434 19.84 -17.32 0.82
C PRO A 434 20.24 -15.84 0.66
N TRP A 435 21.42 -15.44 1.13
CA TRP A 435 21.95 -14.08 1.02
C TRP A 435 22.67 -13.81 -0.31
N MET A 436 23.11 -14.87 -1.00
CA MET A 436 24.02 -14.76 -2.14
C MET A 436 23.52 -15.50 -3.38
N THR A 437 22.81 -16.62 -3.20
CA THR A 437 22.37 -17.46 -4.31
C THR A 437 21.12 -16.90 -4.97
N ASN A 438 21.01 -17.04 -6.28
CA ASN A 438 19.74 -16.82 -6.98
C ASN A 438 18.94 -18.12 -6.94
N ILE A 439 17.61 -18.03 -6.87
CA ILE A 439 16.73 -19.19 -6.99
C ILE A 439 15.96 -19.13 -8.32
N THR A 440 15.67 -20.30 -8.89
CA THR A 440 14.80 -20.40 -10.08
C THR A 440 13.43 -20.91 -9.67
N VAL A 441 12.44 -20.02 -9.72
CA VAL A 441 11.04 -20.32 -9.39
C VAL A 441 10.25 -20.61 -10.66
N PHE A 442 9.43 -21.65 -10.62
CA PHE A 442 8.44 -21.92 -11.66
C PHE A 442 7.05 -21.43 -11.23
N MET A 443 6.33 -20.78 -12.13
CA MET A 443 4.98 -20.24 -11.90
C MET A 443 4.05 -20.56 -13.07
N ASP A 444 2.75 -20.40 -12.83
CA ASP A 444 1.73 -20.53 -13.85
C ASP A 444 1.93 -19.53 -15.02
N PRO A 445 1.75 -19.94 -16.29
CA PRO A 445 1.82 -19.05 -17.46
C PRO A 445 0.97 -17.78 -17.37
N SER A 446 -0.19 -17.84 -16.73
CA SER A 446 -1.08 -16.69 -16.53
C SER A 446 -0.44 -15.56 -15.70
N THR A 447 0.61 -15.85 -14.94
CA THR A 447 1.34 -14.83 -14.17
C THR A 447 2.27 -13.98 -15.03
N LEU A 448 2.67 -14.46 -16.21
CA LEU A 448 3.66 -13.81 -17.08
C LEU A 448 3.36 -12.33 -17.39
N PRO A 449 2.12 -11.92 -17.70
CA PRO A 449 1.80 -10.53 -18.02
C PRO A 449 1.95 -9.57 -16.83
N PHE A 450 2.02 -10.10 -15.60
CA PHE A 450 2.10 -9.31 -14.37
C PHE A 450 3.51 -9.23 -13.78
N LEU A 451 4.46 -9.99 -14.34
CA LEU A 451 5.84 -10.01 -13.88
C LEU A 451 6.65 -8.91 -14.57
N LYS A 452 7.42 -8.15 -13.77
CA LYS A 452 8.38 -7.16 -14.28
C LYS A 452 9.70 -7.29 -13.55
N THR A 453 10.80 -7.23 -14.31
CA THR A 453 12.16 -7.19 -13.74
C THR A 453 12.29 -6.04 -12.75
N GLY A 454 12.93 -6.31 -11.62
CA GLY A 454 13.12 -5.38 -10.52
C GLY A 454 12.02 -5.42 -9.45
N MET A 455 10.85 -6.01 -9.72
CA MET A 455 9.82 -6.19 -8.68
C MET A 455 10.27 -7.18 -7.60
N GLY A 456 9.70 -7.03 -6.41
CA GLY A 456 10.05 -7.80 -5.22
C GLY A 456 8.95 -8.78 -4.88
N VAL A 457 9.34 -9.99 -4.49
CA VAL A 457 8.44 -11.05 -4.06
C VAL A 457 8.93 -11.52 -2.70
N GLY A 458 8.17 -11.16 -1.66
CA GLY A 458 8.32 -11.64 -0.30
C GLY A 458 7.47 -12.89 -0.15
N ALA A 459 8.11 -14.04 0.05
CA ALA A 459 7.43 -15.31 0.02
C ALA A 459 8.16 -16.39 0.82
N THR A 460 7.45 -17.50 1.03
CA THR A 460 8.03 -18.79 1.41
C THR A 460 8.28 -19.60 0.14
N PHE A 461 9.55 -19.84 -0.15
CA PHE A 461 10.05 -20.63 -1.26
C PHE A 461 10.44 -22.03 -0.77
N VAL A 462 10.13 -23.05 -1.55
CA VAL A 462 10.48 -24.43 -1.24
C VAL A 462 11.25 -25.03 -2.40
N GLN A 463 12.44 -25.54 -2.10
CA GLN A 463 13.28 -26.22 -3.07
C GLN A 463 12.67 -27.59 -3.39
N VAL A 464 12.79 -28.01 -4.64
CA VAL A 464 12.35 -29.32 -5.13
C VAL A 464 13.59 -30.12 -5.50
N VAL A 465 13.87 -31.19 -4.75
CA VAL A 465 15.11 -31.95 -4.85
C VAL A 465 14.82 -33.36 -5.40
N PRO A 466 15.60 -33.88 -6.37
CA PRO A 466 15.44 -35.25 -6.86
C PRO A 466 15.62 -36.27 -5.73
N ARG A 467 14.77 -37.31 -5.69
CA ARG A 467 14.88 -38.41 -4.71
C ARG A 467 16.11 -39.26 -4.94
N VAL A 468 16.52 -39.42 -6.19
CA VAL A 468 17.74 -40.12 -6.57
C VAL A 468 18.77 -39.07 -6.92
N ARG A 469 19.92 -39.12 -6.23
CA ARG A 469 21.02 -38.19 -6.47
C ARG A 469 21.64 -38.51 -7.84
N GLY A 470 21.22 -37.76 -8.86
CA GLY A 470 21.87 -37.73 -10.16
C GLY A 470 22.91 -36.62 -10.25
N ASP A 471 23.49 -36.45 -11.43
CA ASP A 471 24.33 -35.30 -11.77
C ASP A 471 23.51 -34.01 -12.01
N SER A 472 22.17 -34.09 -11.91
CA SER A 472 21.31 -32.91 -12.03
C SER A 472 21.56 -31.96 -10.86
N THR A 473 22.11 -30.78 -11.19
CA THR A 473 22.25 -29.64 -10.29
C THR A 473 21.02 -28.72 -10.37
N ALA A 474 19.87 -29.23 -10.80
CA ALA A 474 18.71 -28.39 -11.04
C ALA A 474 18.19 -27.80 -9.73
N ASP A 475 18.31 -26.49 -9.62
CA ASP A 475 17.86 -25.70 -8.48
C ASP A 475 16.43 -25.21 -8.75
N ILE A 476 15.47 -26.12 -8.60
CA ILE A 476 14.05 -25.86 -8.83
C ILE A 476 13.41 -25.40 -7.53
N TRP A 477 12.67 -24.30 -7.59
CA TRP A 477 11.90 -23.78 -6.46
C TRP A 477 10.45 -23.54 -6.88
N TYR A 478 9.54 -23.65 -5.91
CA TYR A 478 8.17 -23.15 -6.04
C TYR A 478 7.83 -22.18 -4.92
N VAL A 479 6.84 -21.34 -5.16
CA VAL A 479 6.28 -20.44 -4.13
C VAL A 479 5.18 -21.18 -3.39
N GLU A 480 5.39 -21.42 -2.09
CA GLU A 480 4.37 -22.01 -1.23
C GLU A 480 3.38 -20.97 -0.73
N ARG A 481 3.86 -19.77 -0.35
CA ARG A 481 3.06 -18.67 0.16
C ARG A 481 3.69 -17.34 -0.22
N VAL A 482 2.90 -16.38 -0.69
CA VAL A 482 3.32 -14.98 -0.84
C VAL A 482 2.87 -14.19 0.36
N ASP A 483 3.81 -13.44 0.95
CA ASP A 483 3.56 -12.53 2.05
C ASP A 483 3.43 -11.08 1.54
N SER A 484 4.20 -10.70 0.51
CA SER A 484 4.15 -9.35 -0.07
C SER A 484 4.69 -9.31 -1.50
N VAL A 485 4.22 -8.36 -2.30
CA VAL A 485 4.81 -8.00 -3.60
C VAL A 485 5.15 -6.52 -3.58
N ILE A 486 6.37 -6.17 -4.00
CA ILE A 486 6.89 -4.80 -3.96
C ILE A 486 7.20 -4.34 -5.40
N PRO A 487 6.82 -3.12 -5.80
CA PRO A 487 7.17 -2.62 -7.12
C PRO A 487 8.67 -2.27 -7.25
N SER A 488 9.18 -2.23 -8.46
CA SER A 488 10.63 -2.06 -8.73
C SER A 488 11.17 -0.66 -8.44
N TYR A 489 10.30 0.35 -8.46
CA TYR A 489 10.69 1.73 -8.15
C TYR A 489 10.91 1.97 -6.65
N TYR A 490 10.58 1.01 -5.79
CA TYR A 490 10.89 1.08 -4.37
C TYR A 490 12.41 0.95 -4.20
N LYS A 491 13.06 2.05 -3.82
CA LYS A 491 14.51 2.08 -3.57
C LYS A 491 14.80 1.67 -2.12
N ASP A 492 15.94 1.04 -1.93
CA ASP A 492 16.49 0.77 -0.60
C ASP A 492 16.86 2.12 0.04
N HIS A 493 16.37 2.37 1.25
CA HIS A 493 16.80 3.51 2.06
C HIS A 493 18.15 3.13 2.69
N GLU A 494 19.26 3.49 2.05
CA GLU A 494 20.61 3.35 2.63
C GLU A 494 20.82 4.21 3.88
#